data_AF-A0A2S3ZK21-F1
#
_entry.id   AF-A0A2S3ZK21-F1
#
_cell.length_a   1.000
_cell.length_b   1.000
_cell.length_c   1.000
_cell.angle_alpha   90.00
_cell.angle_beta   90.00
_cell.angle_gamma   90.00
#
_symmetry.space_group_name_H-M   'P 1'
#
loop_
_entity.id
_entity.type
_entity.pdbx_description
1 polymer ?
#
loop_
_entity_poly.entity_id
_entity_poly.type
_entity_poly.pdbx_seq_one_letter_code
_entity_poly.pdbx_strand_id
1 'polypeptide(L)'
;MALTDDDNGTAGFQVTNVTPGQTGQKCIVVTASSALPGVVKAYVQNLSPSAQGLEDHITLKIEQGTGGSFANCAGFVVDPAVVVQPAASLSTLATVNRDYGTGGSAWTTTGNTAGESKTYRGTWTFDAAGLTQLQIDALQGASTSIDLVWELQNSN
;
A
#
# COMPACT_ATOMS: atom_id res chain seq x y z
N MET A 1 -8.06 9.72 -20.42
CA MET A 1 -7.47 8.67 -19.56
C MET A 1 -7.55 9.21 -18.16
N ALA A 2 -8.26 8.50 -17.28
CA ALA A 2 -8.37 8.88 -15.87
C ALA A 2 -8.11 7.63 -15.05
N LEU A 3 -7.17 7.73 -14.12
CA LEU A 3 -7.05 6.79 -13.01
C LEU A 3 -7.68 7.50 -11.82
N THR A 4 -8.80 6.98 -11.36
CA THR A 4 -9.40 7.41 -10.09
C THR A 4 -9.18 6.26 -9.14
N ASP A 5 -8.24 6.46 -8.22
CA ASP A 5 -8.29 5.80 -6.93
C ASP A 5 -9.12 6.70 -5.99
N ASP A 6 -9.91 6.10 -5.11
CA ASP A 6 -10.94 6.79 -4.29
C ASP A 6 -10.34 7.73 -3.21
N ASP A 7 -9.05 8.08 -3.32
CA ASP A 7 -8.35 9.11 -2.53
C ASP A 7 -7.56 10.13 -3.36
N ASN A 8 -7.85 10.25 -4.66
CA ASN A 8 -7.22 11.26 -5.54
C ASN A 8 -5.71 11.04 -5.75
N GLY A 9 -5.26 9.78 -5.68
CA GLY A 9 -3.91 9.35 -6.07
C GLY A 9 -2.94 9.17 -4.91
N THR A 10 -3.43 9.07 -3.67
CA THR A 10 -2.60 8.94 -2.47
C THR A 10 -3.37 8.34 -1.31
N ALA A 11 -3.17 7.04 -1.05
CA ALA A 11 -3.62 6.44 0.20
C ALA A 11 -2.58 6.71 1.28
N GLY A 12 -2.77 7.79 2.04
CA GLY A 12 -1.92 8.09 3.19
C GLY A 12 -2.11 7.04 4.29
N PHE A 13 -1.08 6.23 4.54
CA PHE A 13 -0.99 5.40 5.73
C PHE A 13 -0.34 6.22 6.82
N GLN A 14 -1.09 6.60 7.85
CA GLN A 14 -0.55 7.25 9.04
C GLN A 14 -0.63 6.29 10.23
N VAL A 15 0.49 6.15 10.93
CA VAL A 15 0.59 5.32 12.12
C VAL A 15 0.96 6.19 13.31
N THR A 16 0.15 6.17 14.36
CA THR A 16 0.36 6.96 15.60
C THR A 16 0.05 6.11 16.82
N ASN A 17 0.74 6.36 17.93
CA ASN A 17 0.47 5.74 19.24
C ASN A 17 0.35 4.21 19.19
N VAL A 18 1.24 3.56 18.43
CA VAL A 18 1.17 2.12 18.24
C VAL A 18 1.86 1.32 19.33
N THR A 19 1.29 0.16 19.64
CA THR A 19 1.89 -0.84 20.53
C THR A 19 2.54 -1.98 19.74
N PRO A 20 3.56 -2.66 20.27
CA PRO A 20 4.17 -3.81 19.61
C PRO A 20 3.16 -4.84 19.10
N GLY A 21 3.31 -5.27 17.84
CA GLY A 21 2.41 -6.24 17.19
C GLY A 21 1.05 -5.67 16.77
N GLN A 22 0.77 -4.38 17.03
CA GLN A 22 -0.44 -3.75 16.54
C GLN A 22 -0.46 -3.75 15.01
N THR A 23 -1.64 -3.99 14.46
CA THR A 23 -1.87 -4.03 13.01
C THR A 23 -3.12 -3.26 12.64
N GLY A 24 -3.18 -2.79 11.40
CA GLY A 24 -4.37 -2.25 10.79
C GLY A 24 -4.41 -2.59 9.30
N GLN A 25 -5.61 -2.52 8.72
CA GLN A 25 -5.82 -2.79 7.30
C GLN A 25 -6.70 -1.71 6.66
N LYS A 26 -6.45 -1.42 5.39
CA LYS A 26 -7.29 -0.54 4.57
C LYS A 26 -7.45 -1.17 3.19
N CYS A 27 -8.69 -1.20 2.70
CA CYS A 27 -8.97 -1.63 1.33
C CYS A 27 -9.12 -0.43 0.42
N ILE A 28 -8.66 -0.60 -0.81
CA ILE A 28 -8.51 0.45 -1.81
C ILE A 28 -9.03 -0.09 -3.12
N VAL A 29 -9.93 0.64 -3.77
CA VAL A 29 -10.56 0.24 -5.02
C VAL A 29 -10.04 1.13 -6.11
N VAL A 30 -9.18 0.56 -6.95
CA VAL A 30 -8.53 1.30 -8.05
C VAL A 30 -9.35 1.09 -9.31
N THR A 31 -9.80 2.19 -9.92
CA THR A 31 -10.58 2.14 -11.16
C THR A 31 -9.80 2.76 -12.31
N ALA A 32 -9.53 1.95 -13.34
CA ALA A 32 -8.84 2.36 -14.55
C ALA A 32 -9.86 2.63 -15.67
N SER A 33 -9.87 3.86 -16.19
CA SER A 33 -10.70 4.25 -17.33
C SER A 33 -9.82 4.68 -18.51
N SER A 34 -9.54 3.71 -19.39
CA SER A 34 -8.70 3.87 -20.58
C SER A 34 -9.30 3.10 -21.76
N ALA A 35 -9.18 3.63 -22.98
CA ALA A 35 -9.57 2.91 -24.19
C ALA A 35 -8.54 1.86 -24.63
N LEU A 36 -7.32 1.93 -24.07
CA LEU A 36 -6.21 1.06 -24.42
C LEU A 36 -5.87 0.14 -23.24
N PRO A 37 -5.42 -1.09 -23.52
CA PRO A 37 -4.79 -1.93 -22.52
C PRO A 37 -3.58 -1.25 -21.88
N GLY A 38 -3.29 -1.62 -20.65
CA GLY A 38 -2.17 -1.08 -19.89
C GLY A 38 -1.91 -1.85 -18.62
N VAL A 39 -0.92 -1.40 -17.85
CA VAL A 39 -0.59 -2.00 -16.56
C VAL A 39 -0.70 -0.91 -15.49
N VAL A 40 -1.49 -1.20 -14.47
CA VAL A 40 -1.51 -0.42 -13.23
C VAL A 40 -0.45 -1.00 -12.31
N LYS A 41 0.36 -0.15 -11.69
CA LYS A 41 1.29 -0.54 -10.63
C LYS A 41 1.14 0.36 -9.42
N ALA A 42 1.44 -0.19 -8.25
CA ALA A 42 1.48 0.54 -7.00
C ALA A 42 2.92 0.78 -6.54
N TYR A 43 3.22 2.00 -6.12
CA TYR A 43 4.49 2.39 -5.53
C TYR A 43 4.27 3.39 -4.40
N VAL A 44 5.27 3.60 -3.56
CA VAL A 44 5.19 4.49 -2.41
C VAL A 44 5.92 5.81 -2.65
N GLN A 45 5.44 6.88 -2.04
CA GLN A 45 6.05 8.21 -2.07
C GLN A 45 5.96 8.90 -0.70
N ASN A 46 6.60 10.06 -0.58
CA ASN A 46 6.44 11.00 0.54
C ASN A 46 6.52 10.37 1.94
N LEU A 47 7.48 9.46 2.16
CA LEU A 47 7.76 8.93 3.49
C LEU A 47 8.02 10.11 4.45
N SER A 48 7.24 10.18 5.52
CA SER A 48 7.47 11.05 6.66
C SER A 48 8.07 10.20 7.78
N PRO A 49 9.41 10.18 7.92
CA PRO A 49 10.07 9.42 8.97
C PRO A 49 9.79 10.06 10.33
N SER A 50 9.81 9.23 11.36
CA SER A 50 9.81 9.71 12.74
C SER A 50 11.23 10.07 13.17
N ALA A 51 11.39 10.91 14.19
CA ALA A 51 12.72 11.18 14.75
C ALA A 51 13.33 9.93 15.43
N GLN A 52 12.50 8.93 15.74
CA GLN A 52 12.83 7.73 16.50
C GLN A 52 13.04 6.48 15.63
N GLY A 53 12.84 6.57 14.30
CA GLY A 53 13.02 5.45 13.37
C GLY A 53 11.85 4.45 13.31
N LEU A 54 10.64 4.84 13.73
CA LEU A 54 9.43 4.01 13.68
C LEU A 54 9.15 3.42 12.29
N GLU A 55 9.47 4.13 11.22
CA GLU A 55 9.33 3.69 9.82
C GLU A 55 10.12 2.42 9.47
N ASP A 56 11.19 2.11 10.21
CA ASP A 56 11.95 0.87 10.07
C ASP A 56 11.21 -0.33 10.68
N HIS A 57 10.22 -0.05 11.52
CA HIS A 57 9.47 -1.05 12.29
C HIS A 57 7.99 -1.12 11.91
N ILE A 58 7.49 -0.21 11.07
CA ILE A 58 6.18 -0.37 10.45
C ILE A 58 6.38 -1.12 9.13
N THR A 59 5.85 -2.34 9.08
CA THR A 59 5.82 -3.12 7.85
C THR A 59 4.51 -2.90 7.11
N LEU A 60 4.54 -2.93 5.77
CA LEU A 60 3.36 -2.86 4.92
C LEU A 60 3.35 -4.06 3.97
N LYS A 61 2.19 -4.69 3.85
CA LYS A 61 1.90 -5.78 2.92
C LYS A 61 0.72 -5.39 2.04
N ILE A 62 0.87 -5.51 0.73
CA ILE A 62 -0.21 -5.25 -0.24
C ILE A 62 -0.67 -6.57 -0.86
N GLU A 63 -1.97 -6.80 -0.84
CA GLU A 63 -2.62 -7.97 -1.43
C GLU A 63 -3.64 -7.52 -2.46
N GLN A 64 -3.69 -8.21 -3.60
CA GLN A 64 -4.69 -7.97 -4.63
C GLN A 64 -5.82 -8.99 -4.52
N GLY A 65 -7.06 -8.56 -4.77
CA GLY A 65 -8.21 -9.44 -4.64
C GLY A 65 -9.51 -8.86 -5.18
N THR A 66 -10.61 -9.39 -4.67
CA THR A 66 -11.99 -8.98 -4.97
C THR A 66 -12.79 -8.83 -3.68
N GLY A 67 -13.97 -8.21 -3.77
CA GLY A 67 -14.75 -7.83 -2.59
C GLY A 67 -14.13 -6.65 -1.84
N GLY A 68 -14.63 -6.38 -0.62
CA GLY A 68 -14.32 -5.15 0.10
C GLY A 68 -14.83 -3.89 -0.59
N SER A 69 -14.63 -2.75 0.07
CA SER A 69 -14.88 -1.43 -0.46
C SER A 69 -13.78 -0.47 0.01
N PHE A 70 -13.78 0.77 -0.47
CA PHE A 70 -12.85 1.78 0.03
C PHE A 70 -12.88 1.87 1.56
N ALA A 71 -11.70 1.86 2.18
CA ALA A 71 -11.46 1.84 3.61
C ALA A 71 -12.07 0.67 4.41
N ASN A 72 -12.71 -0.30 3.77
CA ASN A 72 -13.36 -1.43 4.44
C ASN A 72 -13.03 -2.76 3.75
N CYS A 73 -12.30 -3.63 4.44
CA CYS A 73 -11.91 -4.93 3.92
C CYS A 73 -12.91 -6.06 4.21
N ALA A 74 -14.10 -5.76 4.73
CA ALA A 74 -15.13 -6.78 4.94
C ALA A 74 -15.50 -7.48 3.62
N GLY A 75 -15.42 -8.81 3.61
CA GLY A 75 -15.68 -9.62 2.41
C GLY A 75 -14.57 -9.57 1.35
N PHE A 76 -13.42 -8.95 1.64
CA PHE A 76 -12.26 -9.02 0.75
C PHE A 76 -11.69 -10.43 0.71
N VAL A 77 -11.45 -10.93 -0.50
CA VAL A 77 -10.86 -12.23 -0.77
C VAL A 77 -9.62 -12.03 -1.66
N VAL A 78 -8.47 -12.48 -1.16
CA VAL A 78 -7.19 -12.45 -1.91
C VAL A 78 -7.33 -13.31 -3.17
N ASP A 79 -6.81 -12.81 -4.29
CA ASP A 79 -6.70 -13.58 -5.52
C ASP A 79 -5.51 -14.57 -5.40
N PRO A 80 -5.76 -15.89 -5.35
CA PRO A 80 -4.69 -16.87 -5.16
C PRO A 80 -3.76 -16.99 -6.38
N ALA A 81 -4.15 -16.46 -7.55
CA ALA A 81 -3.31 -16.45 -8.74
C ALA A 81 -2.27 -15.33 -8.74
N VAL A 82 -2.40 -14.33 -7.86
CA VAL A 82 -1.47 -13.22 -7.74
C VAL A 82 -0.43 -13.52 -6.67
N VAL A 83 0.85 -13.50 -7.05
CA VAL A 83 1.95 -13.65 -6.09
C VAL A 83 1.95 -12.44 -5.13
N VAL A 84 1.73 -12.73 -3.85
CA VAL A 84 1.76 -11.73 -2.80
C VAL A 84 3.19 -11.53 -2.34
N GLN A 85 3.67 -10.29 -2.40
CA GLN A 85 5.02 -9.97 -1.91
C GLN A 85 5.07 -10.02 -0.38
N PRO A 86 6.23 -10.40 0.22
CA PRO A 86 6.43 -10.29 1.66
C PRO A 86 6.22 -8.86 2.16
N ALA A 87 5.83 -8.73 3.43
CA ALA A 87 5.79 -7.43 4.08
C ALA A 87 7.21 -6.84 4.16
N ALA A 88 7.34 -5.53 4.00
CA ALA A 88 8.60 -4.81 4.14
C ALA A 88 8.40 -3.52 4.93
N SER A 89 9.46 -3.03 5.59
CA SER A 89 9.40 -1.76 6.34
C SER A 89 9.07 -0.58 5.42
N LEU A 90 8.49 0.49 5.95
CA LEU A 90 8.20 1.69 5.17
C LEU A 90 9.48 2.32 4.60
N SER A 91 10.58 2.31 5.37
CA SER A 91 11.89 2.76 4.92
C SER A 91 12.44 1.94 3.75
N THR A 92 12.28 0.61 3.80
CA THR A 92 12.69 -0.29 2.71
C THR A 92 11.86 0.00 1.47
N LEU A 93 10.53 0.08 1.60
CA LEU A 93 9.62 0.34 0.49
C LEU A 93 9.91 1.69 -0.18
N ALA A 94 10.15 2.74 0.62
CA ALA A 94 10.52 4.07 0.11
C ALA A 94 11.81 4.04 -0.74
N THR A 95 12.68 3.05 -0.51
CA THR A 95 13.89 2.87 -1.29
C THR A 95 13.65 1.99 -2.52
N VAL A 96 12.92 0.88 -2.40
CA VAL A 96 12.88 -0.17 -3.44
C VAL A 96 11.63 -0.15 -4.31
N ASN A 97 10.58 0.61 -3.95
CA ASN A 97 9.27 0.62 -4.60
C ASN A 97 8.75 2.05 -4.72
N ARG A 98 9.50 2.94 -5.39
CA ARG A 98 9.36 4.42 -5.28
C ARG A 98 8.81 5.13 -6.52
N ASP A 99 8.69 4.39 -7.62
CA ASP A 99 8.25 4.89 -8.91
C ASP A 99 7.58 3.76 -9.71
N TYR A 100 7.00 4.07 -10.87
CA TYR A 100 6.36 3.04 -11.72
C TYR A 100 7.32 1.93 -12.19
N GLY A 101 8.60 2.26 -12.42
CA GLY A 101 9.60 1.29 -12.87
C GLY A 101 9.86 0.21 -11.83
N THR A 102 9.91 0.62 -10.56
CA THR A 102 10.11 -0.23 -9.39
C THR A 102 8.81 -0.73 -8.75
N GLY A 103 7.66 -0.18 -9.19
CA GLY A 103 6.32 -0.46 -8.71
C GLY A 103 5.92 -1.93 -8.74
N GLY A 104 5.18 -2.36 -7.73
CA GLY A 104 4.64 -3.71 -7.55
C GLY A 104 3.13 -3.80 -7.76
N SER A 105 2.55 -4.90 -7.27
CA SER A 105 1.10 -5.15 -7.25
C SER A 105 0.41 -4.93 -8.61
N ALA A 106 1.08 -5.40 -9.67
CA ALA A 106 0.71 -5.10 -11.04
C ALA A 106 -0.66 -5.69 -11.42
N TRP A 107 -1.49 -4.87 -12.05
CA TRP A 107 -2.75 -5.29 -12.64
C TRP A 107 -2.82 -4.89 -14.11
N THR A 108 -2.91 -5.90 -14.98
CA THR A 108 -3.12 -5.71 -16.41
C THR A 108 -4.58 -5.38 -16.69
N THR A 109 -4.80 -4.22 -17.30
CA THR A 109 -6.09 -3.70 -17.76
C THR A 109 -6.31 -4.09 -19.21
N THR A 110 -7.56 -4.33 -19.57
CA THR A 110 -7.97 -4.70 -20.94
C THR A 110 -8.27 -3.48 -21.82
N GLY A 111 -8.49 -2.31 -21.21
CA GLY A 111 -8.91 -1.11 -21.91
C GLY A 111 -10.43 -1.03 -21.98
N ASN A 112 -11.03 -0.42 -20.96
CA ASN A 112 -12.44 -0.12 -20.90
C ASN A 112 -12.69 1.37 -20.60
N THR A 113 -13.35 2.09 -21.52
CA THR A 113 -13.72 3.49 -21.30
C THR A 113 -14.81 3.67 -20.25
N ALA A 114 -15.61 2.64 -19.97
CA ALA A 114 -16.58 2.64 -18.89
C ALA A 114 -15.96 2.34 -17.51
N GLY A 115 -14.68 2.00 -17.47
CA GLY A 115 -13.97 1.66 -16.24
C GLY A 115 -13.90 0.15 -15.98
N GLU A 116 -12.75 -0.30 -15.53
CA GLU A 116 -12.56 -1.58 -14.85
C GLU A 116 -11.94 -1.31 -13.49
N SER A 117 -12.16 -2.20 -12.51
CA SER A 117 -11.72 -1.98 -11.13
C SER A 117 -10.99 -3.19 -10.56
N LYS A 118 -10.07 -2.91 -9.62
CA LYS A 118 -9.38 -3.90 -8.80
C LYS A 118 -9.34 -3.44 -7.35
N THR A 119 -9.59 -4.36 -6.42
CA THR A 119 -9.45 -4.08 -4.99
C THR A 119 -8.10 -4.57 -4.49
N TYR A 120 -7.44 -3.73 -3.68
CA TYR A 120 -6.25 -4.06 -2.93
C TYR A 120 -6.52 -3.95 -1.44
N ARG A 121 -5.87 -4.79 -0.64
CA ARG A 121 -5.79 -4.68 0.82
C ARG A 121 -4.37 -4.35 1.22
N GLY A 122 -4.17 -3.19 1.83
CA GLY A 122 -2.95 -2.86 2.54
C GLY A 122 -3.07 -3.23 4.02
N THR A 123 -2.14 -4.02 4.53
CA THR A 123 -2.04 -4.37 5.96
C THR A 123 -0.73 -3.85 6.50
N TRP A 124 -0.78 -3.00 7.53
CA TRP A 124 0.39 -2.54 8.25
C TRP A 124 0.53 -3.27 9.58
N THR A 125 1.77 -3.49 10.04
CA THR A 125 2.05 -4.06 11.37
C THR A 125 3.24 -3.36 11.99
N PHE A 126 3.17 -3.03 13.27
CA PHE A 126 4.35 -2.67 14.06
C PHE A 126 5.12 -3.93 14.44
N ASP A 127 6.17 -4.20 13.68
CA ASP A 127 7.12 -5.28 13.92
C ASP A 127 8.18 -4.85 14.94
N ALA A 128 8.00 -5.32 16.17
CA ALA A 128 8.94 -5.12 17.26
C ALA A 128 9.89 -6.32 17.45
N ALA A 129 9.96 -7.25 16.50
CA ALA A 129 10.83 -8.41 16.61
C ALA A 129 12.30 -7.98 16.76
N GLY A 130 12.98 -8.52 17.77
CA GLY A 130 14.37 -8.19 18.07
C GLY A 130 14.58 -6.86 18.81
N LEU A 131 13.53 -6.08 19.09
CA LEU A 131 13.63 -4.89 19.93
C LEU A 131 13.60 -5.26 21.42
N THR A 132 14.43 -4.58 22.20
CA THR A 132 14.35 -4.57 23.66
C THR A 132 13.22 -3.66 24.13
N GLN A 133 12.76 -3.84 25.38
CA GLN A 133 11.74 -2.95 25.96
C GLN A 133 12.17 -1.48 25.93
N LEU A 134 13.45 -1.18 26.20
CA LEU A 134 13.97 0.19 26.15
C LEU A 134 13.85 0.82 24.75
N GLN A 135 14.06 0.02 23.70
CA GLN A 135 13.91 0.48 22.32
C GLN A 135 12.43 0.67 21.96
N ILE A 136 11.55 -0.21 22.44
CA ILE A 136 10.10 -0.06 22.28
C ILE A 136 9.61 1.22 22.98
N ASP A 137 10.05 1.47 24.20
CA ASP A 137 9.69 2.67 24.96
C ASP A 137 10.20 3.95 24.26
N ALA A 138 11.36 3.89 23.62
CA ALA A 138 11.89 4.99 22.83
C ALA A 138 11.05 5.32 21.58
N LEU A 139 10.26 4.36 21.07
CA LEU A 139 9.32 4.55 19.95
C LEU A 139 7.95 5.07 20.41
N GLN A 140 7.69 5.16 21.73
CA GLN A 140 6.39 5.57 22.23
C GLN A 140 6.07 7.03 21.85
N GLY A 141 4.86 7.24 21.34
CA GLY A 141 4.41 8.55 20.86
C GLY A 141 4.99 8.97 19.50
N ALA A 142 5.83 8.15 18.88
CA ALA A 142 6.31 8.39 17.52
C ALA A 142 5.17 8.20 16.49
N SER A 143 5.35 8.84 15.35
CA SER A 143 4.45 8.74 14.21
C SER A 143 5.23 8.74 12.91
N THR A 144 4.78 7.94 11.96
CA THR A 144 5.29 7.94 10.58
C THR A 144 4.14 7.83 9.61
N SER A 145 4.34 8.31 8.39
CA SER A 145 3.40 8.11 7.30
C SER A 145 4.09 7.86 5.97
N ILE A 146 3.38 7.20 5.06
CA ILE A 146 3.81 7.04 3.68
C ILE A 146 2.59 7.10 2.76
N ASP A 147 2.82 7.58 1.54
CA ASP A 147 1.80 7.66 0.50
C ASP A 147 1.90 6.42 -0.39
N LEU A 148 0.78 5.74 -0.63
CA LEU A 148 0.67 4.69 -1.63
C LEU A 148 -0.02 5.26 -2.88
N VAL A 149 0.64 5.10 -4.02
CA VAL A 149 0.26 5.70 -5.31
C VAL A 149 0.03 4.58 -6.32
N TRP A 150 -1.04 4.70 -7.11
CA TRP A 150 -1.27 3.88 -8.28
C TRP A 150 -1.07 4.70 -9.54
N GLU A 151 -0.44 4.09 -10.53
CA GLU A 151 -0.25 4.69 -11.85
C GLU A 151 -0.53 3.65 -12.92
N LEU A 152 -1.26 4.07 -13.96
CA LEU A 152 -1.53 3.30 -15.17
C LEU A 152 -0.59 3.78 -16.28
N GLN A 153 0.17 2.87 -16.87
CA GLN A 153 0.80 3.12 -18.17
C GLN A 153 0.21 2.20 -19.24
N ASN A 154 -0.24 2.80 -20.34
CA ASN A 154 -0.75 2.05 -21.48
C ASN A 154 0.38 1.25 -22.13
N SER A 155 0.05 0.06 -22.60
CA SER A 155 0.97 -0.73 -23.44
C SER A 155 0.84 -0.22 -24.87
N ASN A 156 1.93 0.32 -25.43
CA ASN A 156 2.01 0.70 -26.85
C ASN A 156 2.00 -0.53 -27.76
#